data_AF-A0A924TKZ2-F1
#
_entry.id   AF-A0A924TKZ2-F1
#
_cell.length_a   1.000
_cell.length_b   1.000
_cell.length_c   1.000
_cell.angle_alpha   90.00
_cell.angle_beta   90.00
_cell.angle_gamma   90.00
#
_symmetry.space_group_name_H-M   'P 1'
#
loop_
_entity.id
_entity.type
_entity.pdbx_description
1 polymer ?
#
loop_
_entity_poly.entity_id
_entity_poly.type
_entity_poly.pdbx_seq_one_letter_code
_entity_poly.pdbx_strand_id
1 'polypeptide(L)'
;MLQPTELNFTRPVAPHCLPANVCVELPYGQLLGGANARVKLTFKHWSGIASFKAGQAGALAEDYVEGKLQLNGAMRDVMQAVKSLMGGKPITSSNGWWSGWLHRAKSLAAHTPDNDAAQVQFHYDVSDAFYALWLDP
;
A
#
# COMPACT_ATOMS: atom_id res chain seq x y z
N MET A 1 21.48 -43.63 -20.16
CA MET A 1 21.99 -42.27 -20.47
C MET A 1 20.79 -41.33 -20.35
N LEU A 2 20.56 -40.77 -19.16
CA LEU A 2 19.44 -39.87 -18.88
C LEU A 2 19.92 -38.43 -19.11
N GLN A 3 19.21 -37.66 -19.93
CA GLN A 3 19.46 -36.23 -20.07
C GLN A 3 18.84 -35.50 -18.86
N PRO A 4 19.56 -34.55 -18.22
CA PRO A 4 18.96 -33.75 -17.17
C PRO A 4 18.08 -32.65 -17.75
N THR A 5 16.85 -32.58 -17.26
CA THR A 5 15.88 -31.51 -17.53
C THR A 5 16.36 -30.21 -16.89
N GLU A 6 16.76 -29.24 -17.70
CA GLU A 6 17.02 -27.86 -17.28
C GLU A 6 15.72 -27.22 -16.79
N LEU A 7 15.54 -27.13 -15.47
CA LEU A 7 14.51 -26.31 -14.84
C LEU A 7 14.96 -24.84 -14.92
N ASN A 8 14.57 -24.17 -16.00
CA ASN A 8 14.65 -22.71 -16.14
C ASN A 8 13.72 -22.02 -15.11
N PHE A 9 14.24 -21.82 -13.89
CA PHE A 9 13.64 -20.96 -12.87
C PHE A 9 14.54 -19.78 -12.57
N THR A 10 14.64 -18.82 -13.49
CA THR A 10 14.91 -17.43 -13.14
C THR A 10 14.24 -16.51 -14.15
N ARG A 11 12.97 -16.17 -13.89
CA ARG A 11 12.46 -14.89 -14.39
C ARG A 11 13.12 -13.80 -13.53
N PRO A 12 13.92 -12.89 -14.09
CA PRO A 12 14.41 -11.77 -13.30
C PRO A 12 13.21 -10.93 -12.86
N VAL A 13 13.01 -10.83 -11.55
CA VAL A 13 12.15 -9.78 -10.97
C VAL A 13 12.84 -8.48 -11.32
N ALA A 14 12.28 -7.76 -12.30
CA ALA A 14 12.81 -6.45 -12.67
C ALA A 14 12.87 -5.56 -11.42
N PRO A 15 13.99 -4.89 -11.14
CA PRO A 15 14.04 -3.89 -10.08
C PRO A 15 12.95 -2.87 -10.39
N HIS A 16 11.98 -2.70 -9.49
CA HIS A 16 10.96 -1.68 -9.63
C HIS A 16 11.64 -0.32 -9.56
N CYS A 17 12.04 0.21 -10.72
CA CYS A 17 12.52 1.57 -10.82
C CYS A 17 11.34 2.47 -10.46
N LEU A 18 11.55 3.41 -9.52
CA LEU A 18 10.52 4.38 -9.18
C LEU A 18 10.07 5.11 -10.46
N PRO A 19 8.76 5.32 -10.69
CA PRO A 19 8.30 6.15 -11.80
C PRO A 19 8.99 7.51 -11.79
N ALA A 20 9.31 8.06 -12.96
CA ALA A 20 10.06 9.32 -13.06
C ALA A 20 9.39 10.52 -12.34
N ASN A 21 8.07 10.44 -12.12
CA ASN A 21 7.29 11.45 -11.40
C ASN A 21 7.20 11.22 -9.88
N VAL A 22 7.87 10.20 -9.33
CA VAL A 22 7.85 9.83 -7.91
C VAL A 22 9.25 9.93 -7.31
N CYS A 23 9.33 10.56 -6.14
CA CYS A 23 10.48 10.55 -5.26
C CYS A 23 10.09 9.95 -3.91
N VAL A 24 11.01 9.23 -3.29
CA VAL A 24 10.86 8.65 -1.96
C VAL A 24 11.94 9.23 -1.04
N GLU A 25 11.52 9.83 0.06
CA GLU A 25 12.39 10.16 1.18
C GLU A 25 12.36 9.02 2.20
N LEU A 26 13.53 8.42 2.39
CA LEU A 26 13.77 7.36 3.35
C LEU A 26 13.84 7.93 4.77
N PRO A 27 13.68 7.09 5.81
CA PRO A 27 14.08 7.44 7.16
C PRO A 27 15.50 8.00 7.14
N TYR A 28 15.74 9.04 7.93
CA TYR A 28 17.00 9.79 7.98
C TYR A 28 17.29 10.69 6.77
N GLY A 29 16.31 10.93 5.88
CA GLY A 29 16.32 12.04 4.93
C GLY A 29 16.95 11.76 3.56
N GLN A 30 17.41 10.54 3.30
CA GLN A 30 17.93 10.18 1.98
C GLN A 30 16.81 10.16 0.92
N LEU A 31 17.02 10.83 -0.21
CA LEU A 31 16.05 10.88 -1.32
C LEU A 31 16.42 9.90 -2.45
N LEU A 32 15.41 9.19 -2.96
CA LEU A 32 15.49 8.32 -4.14
C LEU A 32 14.47 8.77 -5.19
N GLY A 33 14.87 8.81 -6.47
CA GLY A 33 13.99 9.20 -7.58
C GLY A 33 14.44 10.46 -8.30
N GLY A 34 13.59 10.96 -9.20
CA GLY A 34 13.91 12.13 -10.02
C GLY A 34 13.89 13.43 -9.21
N ALA A 35 14.84 14.34 -9.46
CA ALA A 35 14.91 15.65 -8.81
C ALA A 35 13.65 16.52 -9.05
N ASN A 36 12.95 16.30 -10.16
CA ASN A 36 11.72 17.00 -10.55
C ASN A 36 10.46 16.15 -10.36
N ALA A 37 10.48 15.20 -9.42
CA ALA A 37 9.31 14.37 -9.12
C ALA A 37 8.13 15.25 -8.66
N ARG A 38 6.95 14.99 -9.23
CA ARG A 38 5.71 15.70 -8.86
C ARG A 38 5.09 15.17 -7.58
N VAL A 39 5.44 13.93 -7.23
CA VAL A 39 4.97 13.25 -6.03
C VAL A 39 6.17 12.89 -5.17
N LYS A 40 6.10 13.24 -3.88
CA LYS A 40 7.09 12.85 -2.87
C LYS A 40 6.42 12.04 -1.78
N LEU A 41 6.95 10.84 -1.52
CA LEU A 41 6.56 9.95 -0.43
C LEU A 41 7.62 10.06 0.67
N THR A 42 7.26 10.50 1.87
CA THR A 42 8.20 10.60 3.00
C THR A 42 7.86 9.57 4.07
N PHE A 43 8.79 8.65 4.35
CA PHE A 43 8.62 7.59 5.33
C PHE A 43 9.36 7.90 6.63
N LYS A 44 8.65 7.83 7.76
CA LYS A 44 9.28 7.95 9.10
C LYS A 44 10.02 6.68 9.51
N HIS A 45 9.58 5.51 9.02
CA HIS A 45 10.10 4.21 9.44
C HIS A 45 10.40 3.30 8.26
N TRP A 46 11.38 2.40 8.43
CA TRP A 46 11.75 1.41 7.43
C TRP A 46 10.65 0.37 7.16
N SER A 47 9.77 0.12 8.14
CA SER A 47 8.60 -0.75 7.97
C SER A 47 7.69 -0.27 6.85
N GLY A 48 7.43 1.05 6.75
CA GLY A 48 6.59 1.61 5.68
C GLY A 48 7.22 1.45 4.30
N ILE A 49 8.56 1.53 4.20
CA ILE A 49 9.27 1.22 2.94
C ILE A 49 9.14 -0.25 2.56
N ALA A 50 9.21 -1.15 3.55
CA ALA A 50 9.00 -2.58 3.30
C ALA A 50 7.58 -2.85 2.78
N SER A 51 6.55 -2.26 3.40
CA SER A 51 5.16 -2.33 2.94
C SER A 51 4.96 -1.71 1.56
N PHE A 52 5.66 -0.61 1.26
CA PHE A 52 5.68 0.02 -0.06
C PHE A 52 6.24 -0.92 -1.13
N LYS A 53 7.42 -1.48 -0.89
CA LYS A 53 8.06 -2.44 -1.80
C LYS A 53 7.21 -3.71 -1.99
N ALA A 54 6.50 -4.13 -0.95
CA ALA A 54 5.60 -5.28 -0.98
C ALA A 54 4.24 -4.99 -1.63
N GLY A 55 3.94 -3.75 -2.02
CA GLY A 55 2.65 -3.38 -2.62
C GLY A 55 1.46 -3.49 -1.65
N GLN A 56 1.71 -3.41 -0.34
CA GLN A 56 0.67 -3.52 0.70
C GLN A 56 -0.08 -2.19 0.85
N ALA A 57 -1.00 -1.91 -0.08
CA ALA A 57 -1.74 -0.64 -0.10
C ALA A 57 -2.51 -0.35 1.20
N GLY A 58 -3.07 -1.38 1.86
CA GLY A 58 -3.75 -1.21 3.15
C GLY A 58 -2.81 -0.69 4.25
N ALA A 59 -1.62 -1.28 4.38
CA ALA A 59 -0.62 -0.82 5.33
C ALA A 59 -0.10 0.59 5.02
N LEU A 60 0.03 0.94 3.73
CA LEU A 60 0.39 2.30 3.33
C LEU A 60 -0.70 3.32 3.65
N ALA A 61 -1.98 2.94 3.49
CA ALA A 61 -3.11 3.79 3.84
C ALA A 61 -3.17 4.04 5.35
N GLU A 62 -2.97 2.98 6.16
CA GLU A 62 -2.83 3.08 7.61
C GLU A 62 -1.66 4.00 8.01
N ASP A 63 -0.47 3.77 7.44
CA ASP A 63 0.70 4.61 7.69
C ASP A 63 0.45 6.09 7.30
N TYR A 64 -0.35 6.36 6.27
CA TYR A 64 -0.71 7.72 5.89
C TYR A 64 -1.64 8.38 6.93
N VAL A 65 -2.71 7.68 7.33
CA VAL A 65 -3.68 8.19 8.32
C VAL A 65 -3.03 8.41 9.68
N GLU A 66 -2.10 7.52 10.08
CA GLU A 66 -1.34 7.65 11.33
C GLU A 66 -0.14 8.62 11.22
N GLY A 67 0.07 9.22 10.05
CA GLY A 67 1.14 10.19 9.81
C GLY A 67 2.55 9.59 9.83
N LYS A 68 2.70 8.28 9.65
CA LYS A 68 3.97 7.55 9.45
C LYS A 68 4.49 7.67 8.01
N LEU A 69 3.57 7.88 7.06
CA LEU A 69 3.82 8.22 5.65
C LEU A 69 3.21 9.58 5.33
N GLN A 70 3.97 10.45 4.65
CA GLN A 70 3.43 11.68 4.06
C GLN A 70 3.41 11.60 2.54
N LEU A 71 2.32 12.10 1.94
CA LEU A 71 2.13 12.21 0.50
C LEU A 71 2.10 13.68 0.11
N ASN A 72 3.09 14.11 -0.67
CA ASN A 72 3.17 15.49 -1.16
C ASN A 72 3.04 15.50 -2.69
N GLY A 73 2.14 16.34 -3.21
CA GLY A 73 1.87 16.50 -4.64
C GLY A 73 0.39 16.79 -4.90
N ALA A 74 0.04 17.21 -6.13
CA ALA A 74 -1.36 17.34 -6.50
C ALA A 74 -2.03 15.95 -6.51
N MET A 75 -3.25 15.84 -5.99
CA MET A 75 -3.93 14.54 -5.87
C MET A 75 -4.05 13.80 -7.21
N ARG A 76 -4.19 14.53 -8.32
CA ARG A 76 -4.15 13.96 -9.67
C ARG A 76 -2.81 13.28 -10.01
N ASP A 77 -1.69 13.89 -9.64
CA ASP A 77 -0.35 13.30 -9.85
C ASP A 77 -0.13 12.12 -8.90
N VAL A 78 -0.61 12.20 -7.65
CA VAL A 78 -0.57 11.09 -6.68
C VAL A 78 -1.32 9.88 -7.20
N MET A 79 -2.56 10.04 -7.68
CA MET A 79 -3.35 8.94 -8.23
C MET A 79 -2.72 8.33 -9.49
N GLN A 80 -2.11 9.15 -10.36
CA GLN A 80 -1.34 8.67 -11.51
C GLN A 80 -0.10 7.89 -11.09
N ALA A 81 0.64 8.37 -10.09
CA ALA A 81 1.80 7.68 -9.52
C ALA A 81 1.41 6.31 -8.94
N VAL A 82 0.33 6.25 -8.16
CA VAL A 82 -0.21 5.01 -7.60
C VAL A 82 -0.60 4.03 -8.70
N LYS A 83 -1.29 4.50 -9.76
CA LYS A 83 -1.61 3.67 -10.93
C LYS A 83 -0.35 3.08 -11.60
N SER A 84 0.69 3.90 -11.79
CA SER A 84 1.96 3.48 -12.38
C SER A 84 2.72 2.48 -11.49
N LEU A 85 2.71 2.69 -10.17
CA LEU A 85 3.36 1.82 -9.20
C LEU A 85 2.68 0.45 -9.07
N MET A 86 1.34 0.40 -9.16
CA MET A 86 0.58 -0.85 -9.01
C MET A 86 0.50 -1.69 -10.29
N GLY A 87 1.11 -1.26 -11.40
CA GLY A 87 1.27 -2.06 -12.62
C GLY A 87 -0.04 -2.63 -13.21
N GLY A 88 -1.18 -2.01 -12.92
CA GLY A 88 -2.51 -2.48 -13.36
C GLY A 88 -2.99 -3.78 -12.71
N LYS A 89 -2.28 -4.33 -11.71
CA LYS A 89 -2.76 -5.49 -10.95
C LYS A 89 -3.62 -4.98 -9.78
N PRO A 90 -4.86 -5.44 -9.63
CA PRO A 90 -5.67 -5.07 -8.47
C PRO A 90 -4.86 -5.46 -7.23
N ILE A 91 -4.78 -4.53 -6.29
CA ILE A 91 -4.35 -4.65 -4.89
C ILE A 91 -4.49 -6.10 -4.38
N THR A 92 -3.53 -6.96 -4.72
CA THR A 92 -3.39 -8.23 -4.06
C THR A 92 -2.53 -7.90 -2.87
N SER A 93 -3.10 -7.96 -1.68
CA SER A 93 -2.32 -8.20 -0.48
C SER A 93 -1.49 -9.45 -0.75
N SER A 94 -0.24 -9.30 -1.21
CA SER A 94 0.69 -10.42 -1.37
C SER A 94 1.22 -10.83 0.00
N ASN A 95 0.30 -10.97 0.94
CA ASN A 95 0.45 -11.80 2.10
C ASN A 95 0.23 -13.21 1.52
N GLY A 96 1.34 -13.86 1.12
CA GLY A 96 1.32 -15.17 0.48
C GLY A 96 0.37 -16.14 1.19
N TRP A 97 -0.26 -17.04 0.44
CA TRP A 97 -1.29 -18.01 0.88
C TRP A 97 -1.20 -18.46 2.36
N TRP A 98 0.00 -18.75 2.87
CA TRP A 98 0.28 -19.04 4.28
C TRP A 98 -0.16 -17.97 5.29
N SER A 99 0.12 -16.70 5.02
CA SER A 99 -0.26 -15.59 5.90
C SER A 99 -1.76 -15.30 5.85
N GLY A 100 -2.43 -15.47 4.70
CA GLY A 100 -3.89 -15.45 4.62
C GLY A 100 -4.52 -16.56 5.45
N TRP A 101 -3.93 -17.75 5.45
CA TRP A 101 -4.36 -18.88 6.27
C TRP A 101 -4.13 -18.63 7.77
N LEU A 102 -2.96 -18.11 8.14
CA LEU A 102 -2.63 -17.76 9.53
C LEU A 102 -3.53 -16.64 10.07
N HIS A 103 -3.83 -15.63 9.25
CA HIS A 103 -4.73 -14.53 9.59
C HIS A 103 -6.16 -15.03 9.77
N ARG A 104 -6.59 -15.99 8.93
CA ARG A 104 -7.91 -16.62 9.05
C ARG A 104 -8.01 -17.52 10.28
N ALA A 105 -6.97 -18.28 10.61
CA ALA A 105 -6.92 -19.08 11.84
C ALA A 105 -6.90 -18.20 13.10
N LYS A 106 -6.14 -17.10 13.10
CA LYS A 106 -6.15 -16.11 14.19
C LYS A 106 -7.50 -15.42 14.32
N SER A 107 -8.10 -15.00 13.21
CA SER A 107 -9.43 -14.38 13.19
C SER A 107 -10.48 -15.34 13.76
N LEU A 108 -10.43 -16.63 13.36
CA LEU A 108 -11.35 -17.64 13.87
C LEU A 108 -11.17 -17.91 15.37
N ALA A 109 -9.94 -17.90 15.86
CA ALA A 109 -9.62 -18.09 17.28
C ALA A 109 -9.93 -16.85 18.14
N ALA A 110 -10.01 -15.65 17.53
CA ALA A 110 -10.28 -14.39 18.21
C ALA A 110 -11.74 -13.91 18.05
N HIS A 111 -12.62 -14.74 17.47
CA HIS A 111 -14.04 -14.42 17.37
C HIS A 111 -14.67 -14.40 18.77
N THR A 112 -15.05 -13.21 19.19
CA THR A 112 -15.95 -12.97 20.30
C THR A 112 -16.98 -11.93 19.85
N PRO A 113 -18.24 -12.01 20.32
CA PRO A 113 -19.25 -11.00 20.04
C PRO A 113 -18.80 -9.57 20.34
N ASP A 114 -17.93 -9.39 21.35
CA ASP A 114 -17.34 -8.09 21.70
C ASP A 114 -16.37 -7.56 20.63
N ASN A 115 -15.53 -8.42 20.05
CA ASN A 115 -14.65 -8.05 18.94
C ASN A 115 -15.46 -7.72 17.68
N ASP A 116 -16.52 -8.48 17.41
CA ASP A 116 -17.39 -8.23 16.26
C ASP A 116 -18.16 -6.90 16.42
N ALA A 117 -18.61 -6.58 17.64
CA ALA A 117 -19.20 -5.28 17.94
C ALA A 117 -18.21 -4.12 17.76
N ALA A 118 -16.94 -4.30 18.18
CA ALA A 118 -15.89 -3.30 17.97
C ALA A 118 -15.61 -3.04 16.47
N GLN A 119 -15.77 -4.04 15.60
CA GLN A 119 -15.60 -3.87 14.15
C GLN A 119 -16.74 -3.08 13.48
N VAL A 120 -17.94 -3.06 14.08
CA VAL A 120 -19.09 -2.27 13.58
C VAL A 120 -19.00 -0.79 14.04
N GLN A 121 -18.16 -0.47 15.03
CA GLN A 121 -18.03 0.89 15.57
C GLN A 121 -17.36 1.90 14.61
N PHE A 122 -16.79 1.46 13.50
CA PHE A 122 -16.10 2.33 12.54
C PHE A 122 -17.01 2.86 11.42
N HIS A 123 -18.34 2.79 11.59
CA HIS A 123 -19.25 3.44 10.65
C HIS A 123 -19.33 4.94 10.96
N TYR A 124 -18.74 5.76 10.08
CA TYR A 124 -18.96 7.20 10.13
C TYR A 124 -20.40 7.49 9.70
N ASP A 125 -21.14 8.25 10.52
CA ASP A 125 -22.43 8.79 10.11
C ASP A 125 -22.17 9.95 9.13
N VAL A 126 -22.38 9.67 7.85
CA VAL A 126 -22.21 10.64 6.76
C VAL A 126 -23.59 10.99 6.23
N SER A 127 -24.04 12.22 6.49
CA SER A 127 -25.40 12.67 6.19
C SER A 127 -25.46 13.61 4.99
N ASP A 128 -26.67 13.96 4.56
CA ASP A 128 -26.90 14.97 3.53
C ASP A 128 -26.26 16.32 3.89
N ALA A 129 -26.21 16.66 5.19
CA ALA A 129 -25.55 17.86 5.67
C ALA A 129 -24.03 17.83 5.42
N PHE A 130 -23.40 16.66 5.48
CA PHE A 130 -22.00 16.48 5.10
C PHE A 130 -21.84 16.72 3.60
N TYR A 131 -22.64 16.06 2.75
CA TYR A 131 -22.52 16.19 1.30
C TYR A 131 -22.77 17.62 0.80
N ALA A 132 -23.69 18.35 1.42
CA ALA A 132 -23.97 19.74 1.10
C ALA A 132 -22.78 20.70 1.26
N LEU A 133 -21.71 20.31 1.98
CA LEU A 133 -20.49 21.11 2.10
C LEU A 133 -19.63 21.09 0.83
N TRP A 134 -19.80 20.11 -0.04
CA TRP A 134 -18.93 19.90 -1.21
C TRP A 134 -19.67 19.75 -2.54
N LEU A 135 -20.97 19.46 -2.50
CA LEU A 135 -21.79 19.35 -3.72
C LEU A 135 -22.41 20.70 -4.07
N ASP A 136 -22.60 20.92 -5.37
CA ASP A 136 -23.43 22.02 -5.84
C ASP A 136 -24.92 21.76 -5.45
N PRO A 137 -25.73 22.82 -5.22
CA PRO A 137 -27.14 22.69 -4.82
C PRO A 137 -28.02 21.93 -5.82
#